data_AF-A0AAV4IDH8-F1
#
_entry.id   AF-A0AAV4IDH8-F1
#
_cell.length_a   1.000
_cell.length_b   1.000
_cell.length_c   1.000
_cell.angle_alpha   90.00
_cell.angle_beta   90.00
_cell.angle_gamma   90.00
#
_symmetry.space_group_name_H-M   'P 1'
#
loop_
_entity.id
_entity.type
_entity.pdbx_description
1 polymer ?
#
loop_
_entity_poly.entity_id
_entity_poly.type
_entity_poly.pdbx_seq_one_letter_code
_entity_poly.pdbx_strand_id
1 'polypeptide(L)'
;MSRSRVHHGCTCFGEGQRSLYDEPKSGRPKTSTNEENTIRVDELIKCDRRMKILEIALKLKILKKTKRDFMTWKHPSSPVTKKFKVQRFAAKVMATVF
;
A
#
# COMPACT_ATOMS: atom_id res chain seq x y z
N MET A 1 -13.61 14.55 -19.49
CA MET A 1 -13.19 13.18 -19.87
C MET A 1 -12.07 13.27 -20.90
N SER A 2 -10.98 12.51 -20.78
CA SER A 2 -9.89 12.56 -21.78
C SER A 2 -10.29 11.82 -23.06
N ARG A 3 -9.76 12.23 -24.22
CA ARG A 3 -10.02 11.59 -25.53
C ARG A 3 -9.81 10.08 -25.50
N SER A 4 -8.74 9.61 -24.85
CA SER A 4 -8.44 8.18 -24.70
C SER A 4 -9.51 7.42 -23.91
N ARG A 5 -10.05 8.03 -22.85
CA ARG A 5 -11.08 7.39 -22.02
C ARG A 5 -12.44 7.34 -22.73
N VAL A 6 -12.75 8.37 -23.53
CA VAL A 6 -13.95 8.39 -24.39
C VAL A 6 -13.87 7.33 -25.48
N HIS A 7 -12.72 7.22 -26.17
CA HIS A 7 -12.51 6.19 -27.19
C HIS A 7 -12.63 4.78 -26.61
N HIS A 8 -11.97 4.50 -25.47
CA HIS A 8 -12.07 3.22 -24.78
C HIS A 8 -13.52 2.87 -24.42
N GLY A 9 -14.28 3.83 -23.91
CA GLY A 9 -15.71 3.63 -23.62
C GLY A 9 -16.54 3.30 -24.87
N CYS A 10 -16.33 3.99 -26.00
CA CYS A 10 -17.01 3.69 -27.26
C CYS A 10 -16.65 2.28 -27.80
N THR A 11 -15.40 1.86 -27.65
CA THR A 11 -14.96 0.51 -28.03
C THR A 11 -15.64 -0.56 -27.17
N CYS A 12 -15.58 -0.44 -25.84
CA CYS A 12 -16.23 -1.39 -24.92
C CYS A 12 -17.76 -1.45 -25.13
N PHE A 13 -18.40 -0.32 -25.45
CA PHE A 13 -19.83 -0.28 -25.76
C PHE A 13 -20.18 -1.00 -27.07
N GLY A 14 -19.35 -0.83 -28.12
CA GLY A 14 -19.51 -1.54 -29.39
C GLY A 14 -19.30 -3.06 -29.28
N GLU A 15 -18.45 -3.49 -28.35
CA GLU A 15 -18.20 -4.89 -28.01
C GLU A 15 -19.29 -5.50 -27.10
N GLY A 16 -20.34 -4.73 -26.76
CA GLY A 16 -21.51 -5.21 -26.03
C GLY A 16 -21.39 -5.16 -24.51
N GLN A 17 -20.33 -4.55 -23.96
CA GLN A 17 -20.16 -4.36 -22.52
C GLN A 17 -21.13 -3.26 -22.04
N ARG A 18 -22.29 -3.66 -21.52
CA ARG A 18 -23.37 -2.76 -21.05
C ARG A 18 -23.35 -2.48 -19.55
N SER A 19 -22.36 -3.00 -18.82
CA SER A 19 -22.24 -2.71 -17.38
C SER A 19 -21.95 -1.23 -17.17
N LEU A 20 -22.81 -0.57 -16.41
CA LEU A 20 -22.63 0.81 -15.96
C LEU A 20 -21.68 0.91 -14.76
N TYR A 21 -21.36 -0.22 -14.13
CA TYR A 21 -20.51 -0.30 -12.94
C TYR A 21 -19.10 -0.71 -13.31
N ASP A 22 -18.14 -0.13 -12.58
CA ASP A 22 -16.74 -0.52 -12.65
C ASP A 22 -16.58 -1.99 -12.23
N GLU A 23 -15.84 -2.74 -13.03
CA GLU A 23 -15.39 -4.07 -12.64
C GLU A 23 -14.49 -3.99 -11.39
N PRO A 24 -14.50 -5.02 -10.53
CA PRO A 24 -13.63 -5.06 -9.37
C PRO A 24 -12.19 -4.87 -9.81
N LYS A 25 -11.56 -3.81 -9.29
CA LYS A 25 -10.18 -3.48 -9.65
C LYS A 25 -9.27 -4.66 -9.32
N SER A 26 -8.37 -4.99 -10.24
CA SER A 26 -7.25 -5.89 -9.95
C SER A 26 -6.34 -5.22 -8.91
N GLY A 27 -6.62 -5.50 -7.64
CA GLY A 27 -5.81 -5.05 -6.52
C GLY A 27 -4.61 -5.95 -6.32
N ARG A 28 -3.65 -5.49 -5.51
CA ARG A 28 -2.59 -6.35 -5.00
C ARG A 28 -3.23 -7.50 -4.19
N PRO A 29 -2.89 -8.77 -4.46
CA PRO A 29 -3.41 -9.88 -3.68
C PRO A 29 -3.06 -9.68 -2.20
N LYS A 30 -4.06 -9.83 -1.32
CA LYS A 30 -3.89 -9.71 0.13
C LYS A 30 -3.23 -10.99 0.64
N THR A 31 -1.90 -11.07 0.52
CA THR A 31 -1.12 -12.22 0.99
C THR A 31 -1.05 -12.31 2.52
N SER A 32 -1.41 -11.23 3.25
CA SER A 32 -1.35 -11.18 4.71
C SER A 32 -2.54 -11.85 5.39
N THR A 33 -3.75 -11.67 4.86
CA THR A 33 -5.02 -12.00 5.52
C THR A 33 -5.65 -13.24 4.90
N ASN A 34 -4.85 -14.29 4.71
CA ASN A 34 -5.35 -15.60 4.32
C ASN A 34 -5.80 -16.37 5.57
N GLU A 35 -6.80 -17.25 5.43
CA GLU A 35 -7.30 -18.11 6.50
C GLU A 35 -6.21 -19.08 7.01
N GLU A 36 -5.32 -19.53 6.12
CA GLU A 36 -4.16 -20.32 6.57
C GLU A 36 -3.24 -19.53 7.50
N ASN A 37 -3.12 -18.22 7.27
CA ASN A 37 -2.27 -17.38 8.11
C ASN A 37 -2.93 -17.13 9.46
N THR A 38 -4.26 -16.99 9.54
CA THR A 38 -4.97 -16.82 10.81
C THR A 38 -4.79 -18.04 11.71
N ILE A 39 -4.95 -19.25 11.15
CA ILE A 39 -4.73 -20.52 11.85
C ILE A 39 -3.30 -20.62 12.38
N ARG A 40 -2.29 -20.37 11.52
CA ARG A 40 -0.88 -20.46 11.93
C ARG A 40 -0.49 -19.41 12.97
N VAL A 41 -1.07 -18.20 12.92
CA VAL A 41 -0.88 -17.19 13.97
C VAL A 41 -1.41 -17.70 15.31
N ASP A 42 -2.60 -18.29 15.31
CA ASP A 42 -3.24 -18.79 16.53
C ASP A 42 -2.45 -19.96 17.14
N GLU A 43 -1.98 -20.91 16.33
CA GLU A 43 -1.08 -21.99 16.76
C GLU A 43 0.21 -21.42 17.40
N LEU A 44 0.83 -20.44 16.75
CA LEU A 44 2.05 -19.79 17.24
C LEU A 44 1.82 -19.12 18.60
N ILE A 45 0.71 -18.43 18.79
CA ILE A 45 0.35 -17.78 20.07
C ILE A 45 0.10 -18.83 21.17
N LYS A 46 -0.55 -19.95 20.82
CA LYS A 46 -0.81 -21.05 21.75
C LYS A 46 0.48 -21.74 22.19
N CYS A 47 1.45 -21.89 21.30
CA CYS A 47 2.77 -22.44 21.65
C CYS A 47 3.60 -21.51 22.53
N ASP A 48 3.58 -20.20 22.25
CA ASP A 48 4.26 -19.20 23.09
C ASP A 48 3.50 -17.87 23.13
N ARG A 49 2.83 -17.63 24.26
CA ARG A 49 2.11 -16.39 24.59
C ARG A 49 3.01 -15.14 24.57
N ARG A 50 4.33 -15.28 24.78
CA ARG A 50 5.26 -14.14 24.85
C ARG A 50 5.82 -13.75 23.49
N MET A 51 5.46 -14.46 22.43
CA MET A 51 6.00 -14.23 21.10
C MET A 51 5.59 -12.87 20.54
N LYS A 52 6.57 -12.14 19.99
CA LYS A 52 6.34 -10.77 19.49
C LYS A 52 5.72 -10.81 18.09
N ILE A 53 4.90 -9.80 17.76
CA ILE A 53 4.28 -9.65 16.43
C ILE A 53 5.30 -9.75 15.30
N LEU A 54 6.48 -9.14 15.47
CA LEU A 54 7.56 -9.22 14.48
C LEU A 54 8.06 -10.64 14.24
N GLU A 55 8.11 -11.45 15.29
CA GLU A 55 8.60 -12.82 15.22
C GLU A 55 7.60 -13.73 14.51
N ILE A 56 6.30 -13.55 14.81
CA ILE A 56 5.21 -14.20 14.09
C ILE A 56 5.23 -13.81 12.60
N ALA A 57 5.35 -12.51 12.30
CA ALA A 57 5.38 -12.01 10.93
C ALA A 57 6.60 -12.52 10.12
N LEU A 58 7.74 -12.74 10.79
CA LEU A 58 8.94 -13.34 10.18
C LEU A 58 8.76 -14.83 9.93
N LYS A 59 8.20 -15.58 10.91
CA LYS A 59 7.92 -17.02 10.74
C LYS A 59 6.94 -17.27 9.59
N LEU A 60 5.89 -16.45 9.49
CA LEU A 60 4.87 -16.56 8.45
C LEU A 60 5.27 -15.93 7.12
N LYS A 61 6.48 -15.36 7.01
CA LYS A 61 7.00 -14.68 5.80
C LYS A 61 6.03 -13.64 5.21
N ILE A 62 5.15 -13.07 6.03
CA ILE A 62 4.21 -12.01 5.62
C ILE A 62 4.99 -10.72 5.41
N LEU A 63 6.07 -10.53 6.19
CA LEU A 63 6.92 -9.37 6.11
C LEU A 63 8.05 -9.56 5.07
N LYS A 64 8.16 -8.62 4.13
CA LYS A 64 9.25 -8.61 3.12
C LYS A 64 10.62 -8.16 3.67
N LYS A 65 10.63 -7.47 4.81
CA LYS A 65 11.82 -6.88 5.42
C LYS A 65 12.38 -7.75 6.54
N THR A 66 13.66 -7.63 6.81
CA THR A 66 14.33 -8.43 7.85
C THR A 66 14.05 -7.87 9.25
N LYS A 67 14.27 -8.70 10.28
CA LYS A 67 14.20 -8.28 11.69
C LYS A 67 15.08 -7.04 11.95
N ARG A 68 16.25 -7.01 11.32
CA ARG A 68 17.23 -5.90 11.41
C ARG A 68 16.64 -4.60 10.89
N ASP A 69 15.98 -4.62 9.74
CA ASP A 69 15.34 -3.43 9.15
C ASP A 69 14.21 -2.83 10.00
N PHE A 70 13.60 -3.64 10.87
CA PHE A 70 12.62 -3.16 11.86
C PHE A 70 13.28 -2.68 13.16
N MET A 71 14.39 -3.30 13.56
CA MET A 71 15.15 -2.91 14.75
C MET A 71 15.86 -1.56 14.57
N THR A 72 16.18 -1.16 13.34
CA THR A 72 16.80 0.16 13.07
C THR A 72 15.96 1.35 13.54
N TRP A 73 14.69 1.14 13.87
CA TRP A 73 13.75 2.14 14.41
C TRP A 73 13.75 2.21 15.95
N LYS A 74 14.58 1.42 16.63
CA LYS A 74 14.53 1.23 18.09
C LYS A 74 15.80 1.64 18.85
N HIS A 75 16.72 2.37 18.23
CA HIS A 75 17.88 2.96 18.91
C HIS A 75 17.89 4.50 18.81
N PRO A 76 18.42 5.22 19.84
CA PRO A 76 18.44 6.69 19.87
C PRO A 76 19.11 7.35 18.66
N SER A 77 20.05 6.65 18.04
CA SER A 77 20.79 7.09 16.84
C SER A 77 20.07 6.82 15.51
N SER A 78 18.81 6.37 15.56
CA SER A 78 18.04 6.06 14.35
C SER A 78 17.76 7.34 13.54
N PRO A 79 17.98 7.34 12.21
CA PRO A 79 17.65 8.49 11.38
C PRO A 79 16.14 8.75 11.41
N VAL A 80 15.73 9.88 11.98
CA VAL A 80 14.34 10.33 11.98
C VAL A 80 13.92 10.58 10.54
N THR A 81 12.82 9.96 10.10
CA THR A 81 12.30 10.19 8.76
C THR A 81 11.88 11.66 8.61
N LYS A 82 12.70 12.46 7.91
CA LYS A 82 12.34 13.83 7.53
C LYS A 82 11.20 13.75 6.54
N LYS A 83 9.99 14.13 6.97
CA LYS A 83 8.88 14.30 6.04
C LYS A 83 9.28 15.33 4.98
N PHE A 84 9.09 14.97 3.71
CA PHE A 84 9.31 15.87 2.59
C PHE A 84 8.44 17.12 2.79
N LYS A 85 9.05 18.25 3.15
CA LYS A 85 8.33 19.52 3.28
C LYS A 85 7.94 19.96 1.88
N VAL A 86 6.66 20.26 1.68
CA VAL A 86 6.19 20.93 0.46
C VAL A 86 6.92 22.27 0.37
N GLN A 87 7.75 22.41 -0.66
CA GLN A 87 8.38 23.69 -0.99
C GLN A 87 7.27 24.60 -1.50
N ARG A 88 6.86 25.59 -0.68
CA ARG A 88 6.03 26.69 -1.18
C ARG A 88 6.86 27.39 -2.26
N PHE A 89 6.52 27.19 -3.53
CA PHE A 89 7.18 27.92 -4.63
C PHE A 89 6.92 29.42 -4.41
N ALA A 90 7.95 30.16 -4.01
CA ALA A 90 7.90 31.58 -3.66
C ALA A 90 7.82 32.52 -4.87
N ALA A 91 7.52 32.02 -6.06
CA ALA A 91 7.64 32.76 -7.31
C ALA A 91 6.49 32.51 -8.27
N LYS A 92 5.25 32.50 -7.77
CA LYS A 92 4.10 32.76 -8.64
C LYS A 92 3.76 34.24 -8.57
N VAL A 93 4.67 35.06 -9.13
CA VAL A 93 4.40 36.45 -9.44
C VAL A 93 3.36 36.46 -10.56
N MET A 94 2.16 36.91 -10.24
CA MET A 94 1.08 37.13 -11.21
C MET A 94 1.39 38.41 -11.97
N ALA A 95 1.97 38.30 -13.15
CA ALA A 95 2.14 39.45 -14.04
C ALA A 95 0.75 39.85 -14.58
N THR A 96 0.18 40.92 -14.02
CA THR A 96 -0.92 41.66 -14.64
C THR A 96 -0.33 42.90 -15.29
N VAL A 97 -0.26 42.90 -16.62
CA VAL A 97 0.05 44.09 -17.43
C VAL A 97 -1.29 44.77 -17.71
N PHE A 98 -1.42 46.01 -17.24
CA PHE A 98 -2.44 46.98 -17.64
C PHE A 98 -1.96 47.73 -18.88
#